data_AF-A0A2W7MJJ4-F1
#
_entry.id   AF-A0A2W7MJJ4-F1
#
_cell.length_a   1.000
_cell.length_b   1.000
_cell.length_c   1.000
_cell.angle_alpha   90.00
_cell.angle_beta   90.00
_cell.angle_gamma   90.00
#
_symmetry.space_group_name_H-M   'P 1'
#
loop_
_entity.id
_entity.type
_entity.pdbx_description
1 polymer ?
#
loop_
_entity_poly.entity_id
_entity_poly.type
_entity_poly.pdbx_seq_one_letter_code
_entity_poly.pdbx_strand_id
1 'polypeptide(L)'
;MVKYKNNWIPTKTLEEMSGTNYDVLIVGTGPGGGATLQRLCELWKNQGAKKIGILEMGDKLFHSHSLNIPTQNVNTARDELLPGNSTAVGERLPQFSGARMVYALGGRSLFWNAATPRPIRSELGKWPIHPR
;
A
#
# COMPACT_ATOMS: atom_id res chain seq x y z
N MET A 1 -8.75 1.75 17.10
CA MET A 1 -8.83 1.15 15.75
C MET A 1 -10.31 0.95 15.44
N VAL A 2 -10.87 1.73 14.51
CA VAL A 2 -12.29 1.62 14.13
C VAL A 2 -12.46 0.32 13.34
N LYS A 3 -13.08 -0.70 13.94
CA LYS A 3 -13.39 -1.96 13.26
C LYS A 3 -14.73 -1.83 12.54
N TYR A 4 -14.70 -1.77 11.21
CA TYR A 4 -15.92 -1.81 10.41
C TYR A 4 -16.63 -3.16 10.58
N LYS A 5 -17.94 -3.14 10.83
CA LYS A 5 -18.78 -4.34 10.86
C LYS A 5 -18.83 -4.91 9.43
N ASN A 6 -18.46 -6.18 9.26
CA ASN A 6 -18.28 -6.90 7.99
C ASN A 6 -16.96 -6.57 7.26
N ASN A 7 -15.85 -7.11 7.76
CA ASN A 7 -14.54 -7.15 7.09
C ASN A 7 -14.71 -7.39 5.57
N TRP A 8 -14.61 -6.32 4.78
CA TRP A 8 -14.92 -6.36 3.34
C TRP A 8 -13.87 -7.13 2.54
N ILE A 9 -12.71 -7.43 3.15
CA ILE A 9 -11.74 -8.41 2.68
C ILE A 9 -11.54 -9.47 3.77
N PRO A 10 -11.76 -10.75 3.47
CA PRO A 10 -11.40 -11.85 4.36
C PRO A 10 -9.90 -11.86 4.68
N THR A 11 -9.55 -12.12 5.93
CA THR A 11 -8.16 -12.23 6.39
C THR A 11 -7.90 -13.60 6.99
N LYS A 12 -6.65 -14.03 6.97
CA LYS A 12 -6.16 -15.23 7.66
C LYS A 12 -5.16 -14.84 8.74
N THR A 13 -5.00 -15.67 9.77
CA THR A 13 -3.89 -15.51 10.71
C THR A 13 -2.56 -15.90 10.07
N LEU A 14 -1.44 -15.49 10.68
CA LEU A 14 -0.11 -15.88 10.19
C LEU A 14 0.11 -17.39 10.31
N GLU A 15 -0.45 -18.03 11.33
CA GLU A 15 -0.40 -19.48 11.54
C GLU A 15 -1.17 -20.23 10.43
N GLU A 16 -2.35 -19.74 10.04
CA GLU A 16 -3.09 -20.31 8.91
C GLU A 16 -2.35 -20.11 7.59
N MET A 17 -1.72 -18.95 7.41
CA MET A 17 -0.93 -18.66 6.21
C MET A 17 0.34 -19.51 6.12
N SER A 18 1.02 -19.78 7.23
CA SER A 18 2.29 -20.53 7.25
C SER A 18 2.12 -21.99 6.80
N GLY A 19 0.93 -22.56 6.96
CA GLY A 19 0.58 -23.88 6.43
C GLY A 19 0.30 -23.94 4.93
N THR A 20 0.42 -22.81 4.20
CA THR A 20 0.11 -22.72 2.76
C THR A 20 1.35 -22.37 1.94
N ASN A 21 1.62 -23.18 0.92
CA ASN A 21 2.60 -22.82 -0.11
C ASN A 21 2.00 -21.80 -1.08
N TYR A 22 2.63 -20.64 -1.22
CA TYR A 22 2.27 -19.58 -2.16
C TYR A 22 3.24 -19.54 -3.33
N ASP A 23 2.73 -19.27 -4.53
CA ASP A 23 3.57 -19.01 -5.71
C ASP A 23 4.30 -17.66 -5.55
N VAL A 24 3.62 -16.68 -4.96
CA VAL A 24 4.17 -15.35 -4.66
C VAL A 24 3.65 -14.86 -3.31
N LEU A 25 4.54 -14.23 -2.53
CA LEU A 25 4.21 -13.49 -1.33
C LEU A 25 4.50 -12.01 -1.54
N ILE A 26 3.47 -11.17 -1.41
CA ILE A 26 3.59 -9.70 -1.48
C ILE A 26 3.64 -9.17 -0.04
N VAL A 27 4.73 -8.50 0.31
CA VAL A 27 4.89 -7.86 1.64
C VAL A 27 4.68 -6.36 1.49
N GLY A 28 3.58 -5.87 2.08
CA GLY A 28 3.12 -4.49 2.00
C GLY A 28 2.16 -4.27 0.83
N THR A 29 1.04 -3.61 1.12
CA THR A 29 -0.05 -3.33 0.18
C THR A 29 -0.08 -1.88 -0.29
N GLY A 30 1.03 -1.16 -0.09
CA GLY A 30 1.22 0.18 -0.63
C GLY A 30 1.08 0.25 -2.16
N PRO A 31 1.33 1.43 -2.78
CA PRO A 31 1.14 1.64 -4.21
C PRO A 31 1.76 0.56 -5.11
N GLY A 32 2.96 0.10 -4.78
CA GLY A 32 3.64 -0.97 -5.54
C GLY A 32 3.06 -2.36 -5.32
N GLY A 33 2.70 -2.71 -4.08
CA GLY A 33 2.18 -4.03 -3.73
C GLY A 33 0.80 -4.30 -4.34
N GLY A 34 -0.11 -3.33 -4.23
CA GLY A 34 -1.43 -3.42 -4.87
C GLY A 34 -1.35 -3.47 -6.40
N ALA A 35 -0.49 -2.64 -7.02
CA ALA A 35 -0.27 -2.67 -8.47
C ALA A 35 0.35 -4.00 -8.94
N THR A 36 1.28 -4.56 -8.16
CA THR A 36 1.88 -5.87 -8.44
C THR A 36 0.85 -6.98 -8.37
N LEU A 37 0.00 -6.99 -7.34
CA LEU A 37 -1.11 -7.95 -7.22
C LEU A 37 -1.99 -7.90 -8.46
N GLN A 38 -2.46 -6.71 -8.85
CA GLN A 38 -3.30 -6.53 -10.03
C GLN A 38 -2.62 -7.11 -11.27
N ARG A 39 -1.35 -6.76 -11.48
CA ARG A 39 -0.60 -7.20 -12.65
C ARG A 39 -0.41 -8.72 -12.70
N LEU A 40 -0.16 -9.35 -11.57
CA LEU A 40 -0.05 -10.81 -11.47
C LEU A 40 -1.38 -11.48 -11.80
N CYS A 41 -2.50 -10.97 -11.26
CA CYS A 41 -3.83 -11.49 -11.58
C CYS A 41 -4.14 -11.41 -13.09
N GLU A 42 -3.75 -10.32 -13.77
CA GLU A 42 -3.88 -10.18 -15.22
C GLU A 42 -3.03 -11.18 -15.99
N LEU A 43 -1.75 -11.30 -15.64
CA LEU A 43 -0.79 -12.17 -16.34
C LEU A 43 -1.14 -13.66 -16.19
N TRP A 44 -1.66 -14.04 -15.02
CA TRP A 44 -1.92 -15.44 -14.68
C TRP A 44 -3.36 -15.88 -14.91
N LYS A 45 -4.24 -14.99 -15.40
CA LYS A 45 -5.66 -15.27 -15.63
C LYS A 45 -5.92 -16.61 -16.35
N ASN A 46 -5.03 -16.99 -17.28
CA ASN A 46 -5.14 -18.20 -18.09
C ASN A 46 -4.03 -19.24 -17.82
N GLN A 47 -3.31 -19.14 -16.69
CA GLN A 47 -2.17 -20.00 -16.37
C GLN A 47 -2.48 -21.05 -15.28
N GLY A 48 -3.77 -21.29 -15.03
CA GLY A 48 -4.24 -22.15 -13.95
C GLY A 48 -4.26 -21.46 -12.57
N ALA A 49 -4.57 -22.22 -11.53
CA ALA A 49 -4.67 -21.68 -10.18
C ALA A 49 -3.29 -21.28 -9.63
N LYS A 50 -3.13 -20.00 -9.30
CA LYS A 50 -1.96 -19.44 -8.60
C LYS A 50 -2.37 -18.94 -7.22
N LYS A 51 -1.55 -19.20 -6.21
CA LYS A 51 -1.76 -18.76 -4.83
C LYS A 51 -0.88 -17.55 -4.54
N ILE A 52 -1.50 -16.39 -4.40
CA ILE A 52 -0.82 -15.16 -4.00
C ILE A 52 -1.14 -14.88 -2.53
N GLY A 53 -0.10 -14.83 -1.71
CA GLY A 53 -0.19 -14.40 -0.31
C GLY A 53 0.12 -12.92 -0.21
N ILE A 54 -0.55 -12.21 0.70
CA ILE A 54 -0.32 -10.80 0.95
C ILE A 54 -0.19 -10.58 2.45
N LEU A 55 0.86 -9.89 2.86
CA LEU A 55 1.09 -9.47 4.24
C LEU A 55 1.03 -7.94 4.31
N GLU A 56 0.20 -7.40 5.19
CA GLU A 56 0.13 -5.98 5.48
C GLU A 56 0.29 -5.77 6.98
N MET A 57 1.07 -4.78 7.37
CA MET A 57 1.31 -4.47 8.79
C MET A 57 0.09 -3.78 9.41
N GLY A 58 -0.60 -2.95 8.63
CA GLY A 58 -1.79 -2.23 9.08
C GLY A 58 -3.11 -2.97 8.89
N ASP A 59 -4.17 -2.37 9.41
CA ASP A 59 -5.54 -2.86 9.20
C ASP A 59 -6.23 -2.15 8.02
N LYS A 60 -7.47 -2.54 7.74
CA LYS A 60 -8.34 -2.01 6.70
C LYS A 60 -8.98 -0.71 7.17
N LEU A 61 -8.26 0.39 6.96
CA LEU A 61 -8.72 1.70 7.41
C LEU A 61 -9.88 2.24 6.55
N PHE A 62 -9.75 2.18 5.22
CA PHE A 62 -10.78 2.64 4.27
C PHE A 62 -10.87 1.70 3.08
N HIS A 63 -12.01 1.73 2.38
CA HIS A 63 -12.20 1.07 1.09
C HIS A 63 -11.81 2.00 -0.09
N SER A 64 -11.42 3.25 0.18
CA SER A 64 -11.06 4.26 -0.82
C SER A 64 -10.11 5.30 -0.21
N HIS A 65 -9.71 6.28 -1.01
CA HIS A 65 -8.89 7.42 -0.56
C HIS A 65 -9.56 8.17 0.60
N SER A 66 -8.78 8.67 1.57
CA SER A 66 -9.32 9.39 2.74
C SER A 66 -10.18 10.60 2.36
N LEU A 67 -9.80 11.34 1.31
CA LEU A 67 -10.57 12.48 0.81
C LEU A 67 -11.77 12.11 -0.07
N ASN A 68 -12.00 10.82 -0.34
CA ASN A 68 -13.25 10.37 -0.97
C ASN A 68 -14.36 10.09 0.06
N ILE A 69 -14.04 10.15 1.36
CA ILE A 69 -15.01 9.90 2.43
C ILE A 69 -15.73 11.24 2.74
N PRO A 70 -17.07 11.33 2.59
CA PRO A 70 -17.79 12.61 2.72
C PRO A 70 -17.64 13.31 4.07
N THR A 71 -17.33 12.57 5.13
CA THR A 71 -17.14 13.08 6.49
C THR A 71 -15.68 13.44 6.81
N GLN A 72 -14.79 13.36 5.81
CA GLN A 72 -13.36 13.64 5.96
C GLN A 72 -12.96 14.87 5.16
N ASN A 73 -11.92 15.55 5.63
CA ASN A 73 -11.28 16.65 4.91
C ASN A 73 -9.76 16.58 5.09
N VAL A 74 -9.02 17.50 4.47
CA VAL A 74 -7.55 17.52 4.50
C VAL A 74 -7.01 17.62 5.93
N ASN A 75 -7.65 18.38 6.82
CA ASN A 75 -7.20 18.53 8.20
C ASN A 75 -7.43 17.23 8.98
N THR A 76 -8.62 16.64 8.92
CA THR A 76 -8.90 15.36 9.59
C THR A 76 -8.00 14.23 9.08
N ALA A 77 -7.76 14.18 7.76
CA ALA A 77 -6.84 13.21 7.17
C ALA A 77 -5.40 13.40 7.66
N ARG A 78 -4.90 14.64 7.73
CA ARG A 78 -3.52 14.97 8.09
C ARG A 78 -3.25 14.91 9.60
N ASP A 79 -4.18 15.41 10.41
CA ASP A 79 -3.97 15.71 11.83
C ASP A 79 -4.53 14.62 12.75
N GLU A 80 -5.54 13.87 12.31
CA GLU A 80 -6.18 12.85 13.13
C GLU A 80 -5.87 11.43 12.62
N LEU A 81 -6.12 11.17 11.34
CA LEU A 81 -6.00 9.83 10.77
C LEU A 81 -4.55 9.43 10.49
N LEU A 82 -3.78 10.30 9.84
CA LEU A 82 -2.41 9.99 9.44
C LEU A 82 -1.50 9.72 10.64
N PRO A 83 -1.47 10.52 11.73
CA PRO A 83 -0.57 10.29 12.86
C PRO A 83 -0.84 8.95 13.56
N GLY A 84 -2.12 8.56 13.69
CA GLY A 84 -2.50 7.29 14.32
C GLY A 84 -2.17 6.04 13.50
N ASN A 85 -1.84 6.18 12.21
CA ASN A 85 -1.58 5.08 11.29
C ASN A 85 -0.22 5.20 10.58
N SER A 86 0.71 6.01 11.11
CA SER A 86 2.01 6.20 10.46
C SER A 86 3.15 6.52 11.41
N THR A 87 4.37 6.18 11.01
CA THR A 87 5.61 6.63 11.65
C THR A 87 6.32 7.64 10.77
N ALA A 88 6.90 8.68 11.40
CA ALA A 88 7.81 9.57 10.72
C ALA A 88 9.12 8.82 10.41
N VAL A 89 9.61 8.96 9.18
CA VAL A 89 10.87 8.35 8.76
C VAL A 89 12.05 9.29 9.04
N GLY A 90 11.77 10.59 9.12
CA GLY A 90 12.76 11.66 9.28
C GLY A 90 13.68 11.51 10.48
N GLU A 91 13.21 10.96 11.61
CA GLU A 91 14.05 10.75 12.79
C GLU A 91 15.17 9.72 12.54
N ARG A 92 14.87 8.70 11.74
CA ARG A 92 15.85 7.65 11.37
C ARG A 92 16.63 8.02 10.12
N LEU A 93 16.01 8.72 9.18
CA LEU A 93 16.61 9.15 7.92
C LEU A 93 16.34 10.66 7.71
N PRO A 94 17.19 11.53 8.29
CA PRO A 94 17.00 12.98 8.27
C PRO A 94 16.88 13.58 6.86
N GLN A 95 17.54 12.97 5.87
CA GLN A 95 17.42 13.37 4.45
C GLN A 95 16.00 13.19 3.88
N PHE A 96 15.14 12.43 4.57
CA PHE A 96 13.73 12.23 4.25
C PHE A 96 12.82 12.76 5.37
N SER A 97 13.09 13.97 5.86
CA SER A 97 12.37 14.60 6.99
C SER A 97 10.84 14.64 6.83
N GLY A 98 10.34 14.82 5.61
CA GLY A 98 8.90 14.81 5.31
C GLY A 98 8.30 13.42 5.06
N ALA A 99 9.10 12.36 5.01
CA ALA A 99 8.62 11.02 4.68
C ALA A 99 7.94 10.35 5.87
N ARG A 100 6.86 9.63 5.59
CA ARG A 100 6.10 8.86 6.57
C ARG A 100 5.75 7.48 6.01
N MET A 101 5.90 6.44 6.81
CA MET A 101 5.39 5.10 6.49
C MET A 101 3.96 4.99 7.00
N VAL A 102 3.03 4.59 6.14
CA VAL A 102 1.62 4.41 6.51
C VAL A 102 1.31 2.92 6.62
N TYR A 103 0.71 2.52 7.73
CA TYR A 103 0.35 1.14 8.04
C TYR A 103 -1.16 0.95 7.91
N ALA A 104 -1.60 0.66 6.70
CA ALA A 104 -2.99 0.34 6.39
C ALA A 104 -3.04 -0.39 5.04
N LEU A 105 -4.12 -1.13 4.78
CA LEU A 105 -4.36 -1.69 3.44
C LEU A 105 -4.39 -0.58 2.38
N GLY A 106 -3.43 -0.56 1.46
CA GLY A 106 -3.22 0.53 0.47
C GLY A 106 -2.07 1.48 0.83
N GLY A 107 -1.62 1.48 2.08
CA GLY A 107 -0.49 2.27 2.57
C GLY A 107 -0.63 3.76 2.26
N ARG A 108 0.44 4.38 1.74
CA ARG A 108 0.48 5.83 1.47
C ARG A 108 -0.51 6.30 0.40
N SER A 109 -1.03 5.40 -0.45
CA SER A 109 -2.02 5.80 -1.47
C SER A 109 -3.33 6.29 -0.85
N LEU A 110 -3.65 5.94 0.40
CA LEU A 110 -4.86 6.39 1.10
C LEU A 110 -4.83 7.89 1.50
N PHE A 111 -3.66 8.51 1.50
CA PHE A 111 -3.42 9.86 2.05
C PHE A 111 -2.57 10.75 1.12
N TRP A 112 -2.47 10.40 -0.16
CA TRP A 112 -1.73 11.21 -1.13
C TRP A 112 -2.54 12.45 -1.58
N ASN A 113 -1.84 13.49 -2.01
CA ASN A 113 -2.48 14.71 -2.53
C ASN A 113 -2.66 14.68 -4.06
N ALA A 114 -2.75 13.48 -4.65
CA ALA A 114 -2.89 13.25 -6.10
C ALA A 114 -1.81 13.88 -7.01
N ALA A 115 -0.68 14.33 -6.45
CA ALA A 115 0.46 14.77 -7.23
C ALA A 115 1.18 13.56 -7.85
N THR A 116 1.17 13.48 -9.18
CA THR A 116 1.77 12.37 -9.95
C THR A 116 2.85 12.84 -10.93
N PRO A 117 3.87 13.60 -10.48
CA PRO A 117 4.95 14.02 -11.37
C PRO A 117 5.71 12.79 -11.88
N ARG A 118 6.06 12.80 -13.17
CA ARG A 118 7.02 11.86 -13.72
C ARG A 118 8.43 12.42 -13.52
N PRO A 119 9.43 11.62 -13.12
CA PRO A 119 10.80 12.12 -13.05
C PRO A 119 11.24 12.63 -14.43
N ILE A 120 12.06 13.69 -14.45
CA ILE A 120 12.58 14.26 -15.70
C ILE A 120 13.48 13.25 -16.41
N ARG A 121 13.49 13.30 -17.74
CA ARG A 121 14.21 12.33 -18.59
C ARG A 121 15.71 12.25 -18.26
N SER A 122 16.34 13.38 -17.93
CA SER A 122 17.76 13.43 -17.56
C SER A 122 18.09 12.65 -16.29
N GLU A 123 17.15 12.52 -15.35
CA GLU A 123 17.33 11.70 -14.15
C GLU A 123 17.00 10.23 -14.43
N LEU A 124 15.93 9.95 -15.19
CA LEU A 124 15.57 8.58 -15.57
C LEU A 124 16.68 7.90 -16.40
N GLY A 125 17.34 8.65 -17.28
CA GLY A 125 18.43 8.12 -18.10
C GLY A 125 19.66 7.65 -17.31
N LYS A 126 19.80 8.05 -16.05
CA LYS A 126 20.87 7.58 -15.14
C LYS A 126 20.51 6.27 -14.43
N TRP A 127 19.25 5.89 -14.42
CA TRP A 127 18.81 4.67 -13.73
C TRP A 127 19.28 3.45 -14.51
N PRO A 128 19.56 2.31 -13.85
CA PRO A 128 19.96 1.07 -14.51
C PRO A 128 18.76 0.38 -15.19
N ILE A 129 18.01 1.14 -15.98
CA ILE A 129 16.95 0.64 -16.83
C ILE A 129 17.58 0.27 -18.16
N HIS A 130 17.76 -1.02 -18.42
CA HIS A 130 18.05 -1.47 -19.78
C HIS A 130 16.86 -1.08 -20.67
N PRO A 131 17.03 -0.16 -21.63
CA PRO A 131 16.03 0.04 -22.66
C PRO A 131 16.01 -1.27 -23.46
N ARG A 132 14.87 -1.96 -23.48
CA ARG A 132 14.63 -2.99 -24.50
C ARG A 132 14.18 -2.31 -25.78
#